data_AF-A0A9Q6YZT5-F1
#
_entry.id   AF-A0A9Q6YZT5-F1
#
_cell.length_a   1.000
_cell.length_b   1.000
_cell.length_c   1.000
_cell.angle_alpha   90.00
_cell.angle_beta   90.00
_cell.angle_gamma   90.00
#
_symmetry.space_group_name_H-M   'P 1'
#
loop_
_entity.id
_entity.type
_entity.pdbx_description
1 polymer ?
#
loop_
_entity_poly.entity_id
_entity_poly.type
_entity_poly.pdbx_seq_one_letter_code
_entity_poly.pdbx_strand_id
1 'polypeptide(L)'
;MKKLGLISILLLSGCGIFGPSYSGQTTADWLLKSDTESTIRLYFRAINNCGIEKIHTEINSIPSAGNVNETWTVTGCNITNVFNVKYVSDGHGGTYFRVSKK
;
A
#
# COMPACT_ATOMS: atom_id res chain seq x y z
N MET A 1 17.18 44.26 30.08
CA MET A 1 16.41 44.03 28.84
C MET A 1 17.31 43.40 27.78
N LYS A 2 17.07 42.16 27.37
CA LYS A 2 17.10 41.67 25.98
C LYS A 2 16.88 40.16 26.02
N LYS A 3 15.80 39.76 25.38
CA LYS A 3 15.15 38.45 25.49
C LYS A 3 15.99 37.39 24.78
N LEU A 4 16.12 36.21 25.41
CA LEU A 4 16.60 34.99 24.75
C LEU A 4 15.74 34.74 23.50
N GLY A 5 16.34 34.82 22.33
CA GLY A 5 15.75 34.34 21.08
C GLY A 5 15.82 32.82 21.05
N LEU A 6 14.79 32.16 21.58
CA LEU A 6 14.50 30.76 21.30
C LEU A 6 14.01 30.67 19.85
N ILE A 7 14.95 30.44 18.94
CA ILE A 7 14.66 30.06 17.56
C ILE A 7 14.07 28.65 17.61
N SER A 8 12.75 28.60 17.48
CA SER A 8 11.95 27.38 17.39
C SER A 8 12.36 26.61 16.13
N ILE A 9 13.16 25.55 16.30
CA ILE A 9 13.43 24.56 15.25
C ILE A 9 12.14 23.76 15.07
N LEU A 10 11.29 24.20 14.14
CA LEU A 10 10.24 23.34 13.59
C LEU A 10 10.93 22.23 12.79
N LEU A 11 11.08 21.07 13.41
CA LEU A 11 11.43 19.84 12.72
C LEU A 11 10.27 19.47 11.79
N LEU A 12 10.42 19.82 10.51
CA LEU A 12 9.57 19.37 9.41
C LEU A 12 9.82 17.87 9.14
N SER A 13 9.44 17.00 10.08
CA SER A 13 9.29 15.56 9.80
C SER A 13 7.94 15.33 9.12
N GLY A 14 7.75 15.93 7.95
CA GLY A 14 6.51 15.94 7.18
C GLY A 14 6.38 14.83 6.14
N CYS A 15 7.32 13.89 6.05
CA CYS A 15 7.29 12.81 5.07
C CYS A 15 6.40 11.64 5.54
N GLY A 16 5.14 11.90 5.85
CA GLY A 16 4.17 10.86 6.21
C GLY A 16 2.72 11.19 5.86
N ILE A 17 2.46 12.40 5.34
CA ILE A 17 1.10 12.90 5.10
C ILE A 17 0.51 12.36 3.78
N PHE A 18 1.32 11.88 2.85
CA PHE A 18 0.88 11.53 1.48
C PHE A 18 0.64 10.03 1.21
N GLY A 19 0.47 9.22 2.26
CA GLY A 19 0.25 7.78 2.11
C GLY A 19 1.55 6.98 1.93
N PRO A 20 1.47 5.67 1.65
CA PRO A 20 2.66 4.84 1.53
C PRO A 20 3.41 5.16 0.25
N SER A 21 4.73 5.08 0.31
CA SER A 21 5.55 5.12 -0.90
C SER A 21 5.36 3.84 -1.72
N TYR A 22 5.29 3.99 -3.04
CA TYR A 22 5.08 2.89 -3.98
C TYR A 22 6.32 2.60 -4.83
N SER A 23 6.51 1.32 -5.14
CA SER A 23 7.49 0.85 -6.13
C SER A 23 6.96 -0.41 -6.82
N GLY A 24 7.61 -0.80 -7.92
CA GLY A 24 7.22 -1.98 -8.69
C GLY A 24 6.13 -1.69 -9.73
N GLN A 25 5.41 -2.73 -10.15
CA GLN A 25 4.39 -2.64 -11.19
C GLN A 25 3.10 -3.32 -10.73
N THR A 26 1.95 -2.78 -11.14
CA THR A 26 0.63 -3.36 -10.91
C THR A 26 -0.23 -3.09 -12.14
N THR A 27 -1.12 -4.03 -12.42
CA THR A 27 -2.13 -3.92 -13.48
C THR A 27 -3.36 -3.13 -13.03
N ALA A 28 -3.51 -2.90 -11.73
CA ALA A 28 -4.62 -2.15 -11.18
C ALA A 28 -4.52 -0.67 -11.55
N ASP A 29 -5.63 -0.10 -12.02
CA ASP A 29 -5.76 1.35 -12.15
C ASP A 29 -5.78 2.02 -10.77
N TRP A 30 -5.86 3.35 -10.75
CA TRP A 30 -5.78 4.11 -9.50
C TRP A 30 -6.87 3.73 -8.49
N LEU A 31 -8.07 3.40 -8.95
CA LEU A 31 -9.22 3.08 -8.09
C LEU A 31 -9.06 1.68 -7.51
N LEU A 32 -8.85 0.67 -8.36
CA LEU A 32 -8.64 -0.72 -7.92
C LEU A 32 -7.39 -0.85 -7.03
N LYS A 33 -6.35 -0.07 -7.32
CA LYS A 33 -5.14 0.02 -6.49
C LYS A 33 -5.47 0.59 -5.10
N SER A 34 -6.30 1.63 -5.03
CA SER A 34 -6.72 2.24 -3.76
C SER A 34 -7.57 1.29 -2.91
N ASP A 35 -8.53 0.58 -3.52
CA ASP A 35 -9.36 -0.41 -2.84
C ASP A 35 -8.53 -1.60 -2.31
N THR A 36 -7.57 -2.05 -3.11
CA THR A 36 -6.62 -3.11 -2.73
C THR A 36 -5.73 -2.65 -1.58
N GLU A 37 -5.19 -1.43 -1.65
CA GLU A 37 -4.38 -0.84 -0.57
C GLU A 37 -5.19 -0.72 0.73
N SER A 38 -6.43 -0.24 0.66
CA SER A 38 -7.30 -0.10 1.83
C SER A 38 -7.52 -1.45 2.53
N THR A 39 -7.76 -2.50 1.75
CA THR A 39 -7.92 -3.87 2.27
C THR A 39 -6.63 -4.38 2.91
N ILE A 40 -5.49 -4.19 2.25
CA ILE A 40 -4.16 -4.56 2.78
C ILE A 40 -3.86 -3.79 4.08
N ARG A 41 -4.20 -2.49 4.14
CA ARG A 41 -4.02 -1.64 5.31
C ARG A 41 -4.80 -2.14 6.50
N LEU A 42 -6.04 -2.60 6.29
CA LEU A 42 -6.84 -3.22 7.34
C LEU A 42 -6.15 -4.48 7.87
N TYR A 43 -5.70 -5.39 6.99
CA TYR A 43 -4.99 -6.61 7.43
C TYR A 43 -3.67 -6.30 8.14
N PHE A 44 -2.85 -5.43 7.56
CA PHE A 44 -1.55 -5.08 8.13
C PHE A 44 -1.69 -4.47 9.52
N ARG A 45 -2.64 -3.55 9.69
CA ARG A 45 -2.94 -2.94 10.99
C ARG A 45 -3.50 -3.95 11.98
N ALA A 46 -4.38 -4.85 11.56
CA ALA A 46 -4.93 -5.89 12.44
C ALA A 46 -3.84 -6.84 12.96
N ILE A 47 -2.83 -7.16 12.13
CA ILE A 47 -1.76 -8.09 12.49
C ILE A 47 -0.65 -7.41 13.30
N ASN A 48 -0.26 -6.19 12.92
CA ASN A 48 0.95 -5.54 13.42
C ASN A 48 0.69 -4.32 14.32
N ASN A 49 -0.57 -3.89 14.46
CA ASN A 49 -0.99 -2.69 15.18
C ASN A 49 -0.27 -1.39 14.71
N CYS A 50 0.11 -1.32 13.44
CA CYS A 50 0.81 -0.18 12.86
C CYS A 50 0.34 0.16 11.44
N GLY A 51 0.76 1.33 10.96
CA GLY A 51 0.46 1.82 9.61
C GLY A 51 1.47 1.33 8.57
N ILE A 52 1.07 1.41 7.30
CA ILE A 52 1.95 1.09 6.16
C ILE A 52 2.76 2.33 5.76
N GLU A 53 4.04 2.12 5.49
CA GLU A 53 4.98 3.16 5.02
C GLU A 53 5.40 2.93 3.57
N LYS A 54 5.56 1.66 3.15
CA LYS A 54 6.03 1.28 1.82
C LYS A 54 5.25 0.11 1.26
N ILE A 55 4.99 0.15 -0.04
CA ILE A 55 4.38 -0.94 -0.81
C ILE A 55 5.21 -1.18 -2.07
N HIS A 56 5.64 -2.42 -2.25
CA HIS A 56 6.26 -2.90 -3.47
C HIS A 56 5.34 -3.92 -4.14
N THR A 57 5.00 -3.69 -5.41
CA THR A 57 4.08 -4.56 -6.16
C THR A 57 4.80 -5.31 -7.28
N GLU A 58 4.43 -6.57 -7.46
CA GLU A 58 4.97 -7.43 -8.50
C GLU A 58 3.83 -8.20 -9.18
N ILE A 59 3.83 -8.21 -10.52
CA ILE A 59 2.90 -9.02 -11.32
C ILE A 59 3.48 -10.42 -11.41
N ASN A 60 2.87 -11.39 -10.73
CA ASN A 60 3.34 -12.77 -10.75
C ASN A 60 2.91 -13.50 -12.03
N SER A 61 1.67 -13.32 -12.45
CA SER A 61 1.11 -13.96 -13.66
C SER A 61 -0.18 -13.30 -14.13
N ILE A 62 -0.44 -13.42 -15.43
CA ILE A 62 -1.68 -13.00 -16.10
C ILE A 62 -2.29 -14.28 -16.72
N PRO A 63 -3.04 -15.09 -15.95
CA PRO A 63 -3.56 -16.37 -16.43
C PRO A 63 -4.54 -16.25 -17.61
N SER A 64 -5.27 -15.14 -17.71
CA SER A 64 -6.15 -14.83 -18.82
C SER A 64 -6.37 -13.32 -18.92
N ALA A 65 -6.90 -12.83 -20.04
CA ALA A 65 -7.26 -11.42 -20.19
C ALA A 65 -8.18 -10.98 -19.02
N GLY A 66 -7.81 -9.88 -18.36
CA GLY A 66 -8.55 -9.34 -17.22
C GLY A 66 -8.34 -10.06 -15.87
N ASN A 67 -7.58 -11.17 -15.82
CA ASN A 67 -7.27 -11.89 -14.59
C ASN A 67 -5.78 -11.84 -14.29
N VAL A 68 -5.42 -11.43 -13.07
CA VAL A 68 -4.02 -11.19 -12.70
C VAL A 68 -3.78 -11.68 -11.28
N ASN A 69 -2.62 -12.29 -11.05
CA ASN A 69 -2.10 -12.57 -9.72
C ASN A 69 -0.89 -11.67 -9.47
N GLU A 70 -0.91 -10.94 -8.35
CA GLU A 70 0.15 -10.03 -7.94
C GLU A 70 0.63 -10.35 -6.52
N THR A 71 1.86 -9.96 -6.22
CA THR A 71 2.43 -9.96 -4.87
C THR A 71 2.59 -8.51 -4.43
N TRP A 72 2.06 -8.18 -3.25
CA TRP A 72 2.20 -6.87 -2.64
C TRP A 72 3.00 -7.03 -1.34
N THR A 73 4.24 -6.57 -1.35
CA THR A 73 5.13 -6.56 -0.19
C THR A 73 5.01 -5.23 0.53
N VAL A 74 4.64 -5.30 1.82
CA VAL A 74 4.18 -4.15 2.59
C VAL A 74 5.07 -4.00 3.81
N THR A 75 5.64 -2.81 3.99
CA THR A 75 6.51 -2.50 5.13
C THR A 75 5.95 -1.34 5.94
N GLY A 76 6.01 -1.46 7.27
CA GLY A 76 5.68 -0.41 8.22
C GLY A 76 6.18 -0.76 9.62
N CYS A 77 6.68 0.23 10.37
CA CYS A 77 7.27 0.04 11.70
C CYS A 77 8.32 -1.09 11.76
N ASN A 78 9.20 -1.15 10.75
CA ASN A 78 10.23 -2.19 10.59
C ASN A 78 9.70 -3.63 10.43
N ILE A 79 8.40 -3.81 10.18
CA ILE A 79 7.78 -5.11 9.92
C ILE A 79 7.40 -5.19 8.44
N THR A 80 7.69 -6.33 7.81
CA THR A 80 7.32 -6.60 6.42
C THR A 80 6.37 -7.79 6.34
N ASN A 81 5.21 -7.59 5.73
CA ASN A 81 4.27 -8.65 5.40
C ASN A 81 4.10 -8.74 3.88
N VAL A 82 3.91 -9.96 3.38
CA VAL A 82 3.67 -10.23 1.97
C VAL A 82 2.21 -10.66 1.78
N PHE A 83 1.55 -10.08 0.79
CA PHE A 83 0.16 -10.40 0.45
C PHE A 83 0.07 -10.88 -0.99
N ASN A 84 -0.71 -11.93 -1.21
CA ASN A 84 -1.16 -12.32 -2.53
C ASN A 84 -2.41 -11.50 -2.87
N VAL A 85 -2.41 -10.86 -4.03
CA VAL A 85 -3.54 -10.13 -4.58
C VAL A 85 -3.98 -10.82 -5.86
N LYS A 86 -5.28 -11.10 -5.98
CA LYS A 86 -5.86 -11.69 -7.18
C LYS A 86 -6.93 -10.75 -7.72
N TYR A 87 -6.80 -10.35 -8.98
CA TYR A 87 -7.80 -9.62 -9.75
C TYR A 87 -8.50 -10.57 -10.71
N VAL A 88 -9.82 -10.45 -10.79
CA VAL A 88 -10.66 -11.23 -11.70
C VAL A 88 -11.66 -10.30 -12.36
N SER A 89 -11.58 -10.17 -13.68
CA SER A 89 -12.55 -9.40 -14.46
C SER A 89 -13.96 -9.96 -14.28
N ASP A 90 -14.94 -9.07 -14.14
CA ASP A 90 -16.36 -9.47 -14.06
C ASP A 90 -17.02 -9.63 -15.44
N GLY A 91 -16.31 -9.34 -16.53
CA GLY A 91 -16.84 -9.37 -17.90
C GLY A 91 -17.72 -8.17 -18.29
N HIS A 92 -17.96 -7.23 -17.38
CA HIS A 92 -18.83 -6.06 -17.55
C HIS A 92 -18.11 -4.72 -17.32
N GLY A 93 -16.78 -4.75 -17.26
CA GLY A 93 -15.93 -3.57 -17.06
C GLY A 93 -15.54 -3.32 -15.60
N GLY A 94 -15.97 -4.17 -14.68
CA GLY A 94 -15.51 -4.20 -13.29
C GLY A 94 -14.49 -5.31 -13.02
N THR A 95 -14.03 -5.37 -11.77
CA THR A 95 -13.03 -6.35 -11.33
C THR A 95 -13.30 -6.74 -9.88
N TYR A 96 -13.46 -8.04 -9.64
CA TYR A 96 -13.40 -8.60 -8.30
C TYR A 96 -11.93 -8.70 -7.87
N PHE A 97 -11.66 -8.42 -6.60
CA PHE A 97 -10.33 -8.63 -6.05
C PHE A 97 -10.36 -9.38 -4.73
N ARG A 98 -9.26 -10.10 -4.46
CA ARG A 98 -9.04 -10.79 -3.21
C ARG A 98 -7.62 -10.56 -2.73
N VAL A 99 -7.49 -10.20 -1.46
CA VAL A 99 -6.21 -10.07 -0.75
C VAL A 99 -6.12 -11.17 0.30
N SER A 100 -4.97 -11.84 0.35
CA SER A 100 -4.68 -12.85 1.38
C SER A 100 -3.23 -12.75 1.83
N LYS A 101 -2.95 -12.99 3.12
CA LYS A 101 -1.57 -13.10 3.62
C LYS A 101 -0.90 -14.33 3.01
N LYS A 102 0.33 -14.17 2.54
CA LYS A 102 1.17 -15.26 2.01
C LYS A 102 1.84 -16.03 3.14
#